data_AF-A0AAD2JIF2-F1
#
_entry.id   AF-A0AAD2JIF2-F1
#
_cell.length_a   1.000
_cell.length_b   1.000
_cell.length_c   1.000
_cell.angle_alpha   90.00
_cell.angle_beta   90.00
_cell.angle_gamma   90.00
#
_symmetry.space_group_name_H-M   'P 1'
#
loop_
_entity.id
_entity.type
_entity.pdbx_description
1 polymer ?
#
loop_
_entity_poly.entity_id
_entity_poly.type
_entity_poly.pdbx_seq_one_letter_code
_entity_poly.pdbx_strand_id
1 'polypeptide(L)'
;MMNGSNLVRALVSWLILLVCVEGFSKSTVQSQSSRVETRRNLFNLLEKTQPSSTENGLDPEYPWSFTGRLWFRPALTRVPSGPNDPRPPSSVTILNLFGWTLGGTVALEYDESPVGPYKEYVTMGAAVFKRGAIGQWGSKLFVSTQPAEDVCRKTWSVPAALANIDFGEDSTDSLTVQSAPGIRAPEKQNIRLSGWKNARILGENPTSSKRFPAQGLPVLWTPSIKALWTPFVPLPLTKSDTSKLPLHRLRLSASAIRLTICAQKPSDGLGIPIPIGLLVDNVLIEISRQQEEPL
;
A
#
# COMPACT_ATOMS: atom_id res chain seq x y z
N MET A 1 -26.24 15.05 10.86
CA MET A 1 -25.07 15.28 11.73
C MET A 1 -24.70 13.96 12.40
N MET A 2 -23.55 13.37 12.07
CA MET A 2 -23.07 12.17 12.77
C MET A 2 -22.45 12.60 14.11
N ASN A 3 -22.93 12.02 15.21
CA ASN A 3 -22.45 12.34 16.56
C ASN A 3 -21.02 11.83 16.77
N GLY A 4 -20.21 12.50 17.60
CA GLY A 4 -18.77 12.24 17.77
C GLY A 4 -18.41 10.79 18.14
N SER A 5 -19.34 10.06 18.78
CA SER A 5 -19.21 8.63 19.08
C SER A 5 -19.21 7.73 17.83
N ASN A 6 -19.89 8.14 16.76
CA ASN A 6 -19.99 7.37 15.51
C ASN A 6 -18.73 7.54 14.65
N LEU A 7 -18.04 8.68 14.74
CA LEU A 7 -16.78 8.91 14.05
C LEU A 7 -15.63 8.11 14.69
N VAL A 8 -15.58 8.03 16.02
CA VAL A 8 -14.61 7.19 16.75
C VAL A 8 -14.89 5.71 16.51
N ARG A 9 -16.15 5.28 16.50
CA ARG A 9 -16.51 3.91 16.11
C ARG A 9 -16.20 3.59 14.65
N ALA A 10 -16.42 4.53 13.73
CA ALA A 10 -16.03 4.36 12.33
C ALA A 10 -14.51 4.30 12.16
N LEU A 11 -13.72 5.14 12.85
CA LEU A 11 -12.26 5.11 12.84
C LEU A 11 -11.68 3.87 13.51
N VAL A 12 -12.28 3.40 14.61
CA VAL A 12 -11.90 2.17 15.30
C VAL A 12 -12.31 0.95 14.47
N SER A 13 -13.49 0.93 13.85
CA SER A 13 -13.86 -0.08 12.85
C SER A 13 -12.96 -0.01 11.61
N TRP A 14 -12.51 1.17 11.18
CA TRP A 14 -11.57 1.38 10.07
C TRP A 14 -10.16 0.87 10.41
N LEU A 15 -9.73 1.02 11.68
CA LEU A 15 -8.48 0.46 12.21
C LEU A 15 -8.57 -1.06 12.45
N ILE A 16 -9.75 -1.58 12.86
CA ILE A 16 -10.03 -3.00 13.07
C ILE A 16 -10.21 -3.74 11.73
N LEU A 17 -10.80 -3.11 10.70
CA LEU A 17 -10.85 -3.62 9.32
C LEU A 17 -9.49 -3.59 8.62
N LEU A 18 -8.55 -2.76 9.10
CA LEU A 18 -7.12 -2.82 8.73
C LEU A 18 -6.41 -4.05 9.31
N VAL A 19 -7.03 -4.78 10.26
CA VAL A 19 -6.35 -5.84 11.03
C VAL A 19 -7.04 -7.23 10.98
N CYS A 20 -8.35 -7.37 10.74
CA CYS A 20 -9.00 -8.71 10.72
C CYS A 20 -10.28 -8.77 9.89
N VAL A 21 -10.43 -9.79 9.01
CA VAL A 21 -11.63 -10.64 8.86
C VAL A 21 -11.23 -12.03 8.29
N GLU A 22 -11.40 -13.09 9.10
CA GLU A 22 -11.53 -14.52 8.73
C GLU A 22 -12.84 -14.73 7.92
N GLY A 23 -12.93 -15.54 6.86
CA GLY A 23 -12.83 -16.99 6.86
C GLY A 23 -14.22 -17.63 6.65
N PHE A 24 -14.52 -18.08 5.42
CA PHE A 24 -15.54 -19.11 5.17
C PHE A 24 -15.13 -20.01 4.00
N SER A 25 -15.33 -21.32 4.20
CA SER A 25 -14.75 -22.44 3.46
C SER A 25 -15.82 -23.28 2.75
N LYS A 26 -15.36 -24.10 1.78
CA LYS A 26 -15.98 -25.22 1.03
C LYS A 26 -16.75 -24.83 -0.25
N SER A 27 -16.63 -25.52 -1.41
CA SER A 27 -15.84 -26.70 -1.82
C SER A 27 -16.07 -27.02 -3.33
N THR A 28 -15.17 -27.84 -3.89
CA THR A 28 -15.38 -28.88 -4.93
C THR A 28 -15.36 -28.56 -6.45
N VAL A 29 -14.21 -28.88 -7.05
CA VAL A 29 -13.92 -29.71 -8.25
C VAL A 29 -15.00 -29.89 -9.35
N GLN A 30 -14.64 -29.58 -10.61
CA GLN A 30 -14.78 -30.54 -11.72
C GLN A 30 -13.81 -30.30 -12.89
N SER A 31 -13.16 -31.39 -13.30
CA SER A 31 -12.24 -31.56 -14.42
C SER A 31 -13.00 -32.06 -15.65
N GLN A 32 -12.62 -31.60 -16.86
CA GLN A 32 -12.66 -32.32 -18.15
C GLN A 32 -11.94 -31.43 -19.20
N SER A 33 -10.77 -31.80 -19.71
CA SER A 33 -10.47 -32.72 -20.83
C SER A 33 -10.90 -32.22 -22.21
N SER A 34 -9.95 -31.61 -22.93
CA SER A 34 -9.81 -31.78 -24.39
C SER A 34 -8.35 -31.51 -24.82
N ARG A 35 -7.56 -32.59 -24.84
CA ARG A 35 -6.28 -32.65 -25.57
C ARG A 35 -6.60 -32.99 -27.02
N VAL A 36 -6.12 -32.16 -27.95
CA VAL A 36 -5.50 -32.55 -29.25
C VAL A 36 -5.11 -31.32 -30.09
N GLU A 37 -5.54 -30.09 -29.75
CA GLU A 37 -5.11 -28.85 -30.45
C GLU A 37 -3.84 -28.17 -29.85
N THR A 38 -3.20 -28.80 -28.87
CA THR A 38 -2.40 -28.10 -27.85
C THR A 38 -0.91 -27.88 -28.19
N ARG A 39 -0.36 -28.43 -29.28
CA ARG A 39 1.11 -28.38 -29.51
C ARG A 39 1.63 -27.19 -30.32
N ARG A 40 0.82 -26.55 -31.18
CA ARG A 40 1.25 -25.32 -31.90
C ARG A 40 1.02 -24.04 -31.11
N ASN A 41 -0.01 -24.01 -30.26
CA ASN A 41 -0.29 -22.85 -29.41
C ASN A 41 0.65 -22.76 -28.19
N LEU A 42 1.24 -23.88 -27.74
CA LEU A 42 2.19 -23.84 -26.62
C LEU A 42 3.51 -23.13 -26.98
N PHE A 43 4.00 -23.27 -28.21
CA PHE A 43 5.25 -22.61 -28.63
C PHE A 43 5.07 -21.08 -28.71
N ASN A 44 3.92 -20.62 -29.23
CA ASN A 44 3.59 -19.18 -29.27
C ASN A 44 3.16 -18.59 -27.91
N LEU A 45 2.64 -19.42 -26.97
CA LEU A 45 2.38 -18.98 -25.59
C LEU A 45 3.68 -18.88 -24.77
N LEU A 46 4.62 -19.82 -24.98
CA LEU A 46 5.90 -19.84 -24.27
C LEU A 46 6.85 -18.73 -24.74
N GLU A 47 6.77 -18.29 -26.00
CA GLU A 47 7.53 -17.12 -26.48
C GLU A 47 6.98 -15.77 -25.98
N LYS A 48 5.71 -15.71 -25.53
CA LYS A 48 5.11 -14.48 -24.97
C LYS A 48 5.32 -14.29 -23.47
N THR A 49 5.99 -15.24 -22.80
CA THR A 49 6.24 -15.21 -21.35
C THR A 49 7.71 -15.46 -21.05
N GLN A 50 8.62 -14.77 -21.74
CA GLN A 50 9.87 -14.46 -21.07
C GLN A 50 9.51 -13.50 -19.93
N PRO A 51 9.74 -13.87 -18.65
CA PRO A 51 9.57 -12.93 -17.57
C PRO A 51 10.42 -11.71 -17.93
N SER A 52 9.79 -10.54 -17.99
CA SER A 52 10.58 -9.31 -18.01
C SER A 52 11.55 -9.40 -16.82
N SER A 53 12.76 -8.90 -16.94
CA SER A 53 13.85 -9.05 -15.95
C SER A 53 13.55 -8.50 -14.54
N THR A 54 12.29 -8.15 -14.26
CA THR A 54 11.74 -7.59 -13.03
C THR A 54 10.58 -8.41 -12.45
N GLU A 55 10.15 -9.52 -13.05
CA GLU A 55 9.13 -10.39 -12.46
C GLU A 55 9.78 -11.41 -11.51
N ASN A 56 9.29 -11.49 -10.27
CA ASN A 56 9.83 -12.38 -9.22
C ASN A 56 8.73 -13.13 -8.44
N GLY A 57 7.47 -12.97 -8.81
CA GLY A 57 6.34 -13.69 -8.23
C GLY A 57 6.29 -15.16 -8.65
N LEU A 58 5.83 -16.02 -7.74
CA LEU A 58 5.62 -17.45 -8.03
C LEU A 58 4.29 -17.71 -8.75
N ASP A 59 3.32 -16.80 -8.58
CA ASP A 59 2.00 -16.87 -9.15
C ASP A 59 1.96 -16.06 -10.46
N PRO A 60 1.70 -16.66 -11.63
CA PRO A 60 1.63 -15.93 -12.89
C PRO A 60 0.58 -14.81 -12.91
N GLU A 61 -0.47 -14.89 -12.09
CA GLU A 61 -1.47 -13.82 -11.94
C GLU A 61 -0.91 -12.62 -11.16
N TYR A 62 0.08 -12.85 -10.30
CA TYR A 62 0.77 -11.85 -9.48
C TYR A 62 2.28 -11.89 -9.71
N PRO A 63 2.75 -11.43 -10.88
CA PRO A 63 4.14 -11.61 -11.31
C PRO A 63 5.17 -10.81 -10.48
N TRP A 64 4.72 -9.88 -9.63
CA TRP A 64 5.59 -9.13 -8.73
C TRP A 64 5.28 -9.46 -7.29
N SER A 65 6.33 -9.79 -6.53
CA SER A 65 6.27 -10.16 -5.13
C SER A 65 7.27 -9.35 -4.31
N PHE A 66 6.85 -8.87 -3.16
CA PHE A 66 7.67 -8.10 -2.23
C PHE A 66 7.55 -8.70 -0.84
N THR A 67 8.66 -8.86 -0.14
CA THR A 67 8.65 -9.27 1.27
C THR A 67 9.37 -8.24 2.12
N GLY A 68 8.92 -8.04 3.36
CA GLY A 68 9.53 -7.01 4.21
C GLY A 68 8.81 -6.74 5.53
N ARG A 69 8.97 -5.51 6.01
CA ARG A 69 8.21 -4.94 7.15
C ARG A 69 7.66 -3.56 6.81
N LEU A 70 6.55 -3.21 7.44
CA LEU A 70 5.83 -1.96 7.24
C LEU A 70 5.46 -1.32 8.59
N TRP A 71 5.52 0.00 8.61
CA TRP A 71 4.90 0.84 9.62
C TRP A 71 3.98 1.86 8.97
N PHE A 72 2.71 1.87 9.36
CA PHE A 72 1.76 2.92 9.02
C PHE A 72 1.45 3.78 10.25
N ARG A 73 1.61 5.09 10.10
CA ARG A 73 1.28 6.10 11.11
C ARG A 73 0.20 7.03 10.57
N PRO A 74 -1.08 6.84 10.95
CA PRO A 74 -2.16 7.75 10.57
C PRO A 74 -2.00 9.13 11.21
N ALA A 75 -2.45 10.15 10.49
CA ALA A 75 -2.48 11.53 10.96
C ALA A 75 -3.64 12.32 10.32
N LEU A 76 -4.11 13.37 10.99
CA LEU A 76 -4.94 14.38 10.34
C LEU A 76 -4.04 15.34 9.56
N THR A 77 -4.29 15.48 8.26
CA THR A 77 -3.56 16.37 7.36
C THR A 77 -4.50 17.43 6.81
N ARG A 78 -3.95 18.61 6.47
CA ARG A 78 -4.72 19.66 5.81
C ARG A 78 -5.07 19.21 4.39
N VAL A 79 -6.30 19.48 3.96
CA VAL A 79 -6.68 19.29 2.56
C VAL A 79 -5.85 20.25 1.70
N PRO A 80 -5.19 19.74 0.63
CA PRO A 80 -4.48 20.58 -0.34
C PRO A 80 -5.37 21.71 -0.87
N SER A 81 -4.94 22.97 -0.73
CA SER A 81 -5.75 24.15 -1.11
C SER A 81 -5.01 25.10 -2.05
N GLY A 82 -3.67 25.11 -2.02
CA GLY A 82 -2.84 25.92 -2.91
C GLY A 82 -2.78 25.38 -4.34
N PRO A 83 -2.38 26.23 -5.32
CA PRO A 83 -2.19 25.81 -6.71
C PRO A 83 -1.01 24.84 -6.89
N ASN A 84 -0.03 24.91 -5.99
CA ASN A 84 1.18 24.08 -6.03
C ASN A 84 1.12 22.88 -5.07
N ASP A 85 0.00 22.71 -4.35
CA ASP A 85 -0.14 21.57 -3.46
C ASP A 85 -0.41 20.31 -4.31
N PRO A 86 0.18 19.16 -3.97
CA PRO A 86 -0.10 17.92 -4.66
C PRO A 86 -1.61 17.61 -4.52
N ARG A 87 -2.23 17.10 -5.59
CA ARG A 87 -3.64 16.72 -5.60
C ARG A 87 -3.79 15.31 -6.17
N PRO A 88 -4.78 14.53 -5.69
CA PRO A 88 -5.13 13.29 -6.35
C PRO A 88 -5.66 13.57 -7.76
N PRO A 89 -5.73 12.55 -8.63
CA PRO A 89 -6.39 12.68 -9.93
C PRO A 89 -7.80 13.28 -9.80
N SER A 90 -8.23 14.08 -10.76
CA SER A 90 -9.53 14.78 -10.73
C SER A 90 -10.75 13.85 -10.61
N SER A 91 -10.59 12.57 -10.97
CA SER A 91 -11.61 11.53 -10.82
C SER A 91 -11.74 10.96 -9.40
N VAL A 92 -11.05 11.53 -8.42
CA VAL A 92 -10.96 11.06 -7.05
C VAL A 92 -11.38 12.18 -6.11
N THR A 93 -12.32 11.91 -5.21
CA THR A 93 -12.82 12.90 -4.24
C THR A 93 -12.06 12.76 -2.91
N ILE A 94 -11.55 13.87 -2.36
CA ILE A 94 -10.97 13.87 -1.00
C ILE A 94 -12.09 13.85 0.04
N LEU A 95 -12.06 12.84 0.91
CA LEU A 95 -12.91 12.78 2.10
C LEU A 95 -12.33 13.74 3.14
N ASN A 96 -13.08 14.76 3.52
CA ASN A 96 -12.61 15.76 4.48
C ASN A 96 -13.69 16.21 5.46
N LEU A 97 -13.24 16.73 6.59
CA LEU A 97 -14.04 17.33 7.64
C LEU A 97 -13.34 18.63 8.09
N PHE A 98 -14.00 19.77 7.91
CA PHE A 98 -13.48 21.11 8.28
C PHE A 98 -12.07 21.42 7.73
N GLY A 99 -11.82 21.04 6.47
CA GLY A 99 -10.52 21.27 5.82
C GLY A 99 -9.40 20.32 6.27
N TRP A 100 -9.74 19.28 7.01
CA TRP A 100 -8.83 18.19 7.40
C TRP A 100 -9.26 16.88 6.77
N THR A 101 -8.29 16.01 6.48
CA THR A 101 -8.51 14.65 5.98
C THR A 101 -7.60 13.68 6.72
N LEU A 102 -7.85 12.39 6.56
CA LEU A 102 -7.05 11.34 7.15
C LEU A 102 -5.90 10.97 6.21
N GLY A 103 -4.69 11.40 6.56
CA GLY A 103 -3.46 11.06 5.88
C GLY A 103 -2.52 10.31 6.81
N GLY A 104 -1.22 10.60 6.69
CA GLY A 104 -0.20 10.01 7.54
C GLY A 104 1.06 9.65 6.78
N THR A 105 1.72 8.60 7.25
CA THR A 105 3.00 8.15 6.74
C THR A 105 3.01 6.63 6.65
N VAL A 106 3.54 6.09 5.56
CA VAL A 106 3.90 4.67 5.46
C VAL A 106 5.41 4.59 5.28
N ALA A 107 6.07 3.75 6.07
CA ALA A 107 7.46 3.37 5.87
C ALA A 107 7.52 1.87 5.63
N LEU A 108 8.24 1.44 4.60
CA LEU A 108 8.44 0.04 4.27
C LEU A 108 9.92 -0.23 4.07
N GLU A 109 10.37 -1.38 4.56
CA GLU A 109 11.66 -1.94 4.22
C GLU A 109 11.43 -3.29 3.59
N TYR A 110 11.84 -3.42 2.33
CA TYR A 110 11.74 -4.65 1.58
C TYR A 110 13.03 -5.46 1.74
N ASP A 111 12.86 -6.67 2.24
CA ASP A 111 13.90 -7.69 2.30
C ASP A 111 14.08 -8.31 0.90
N GLU A 112 12.99 -8.55 0.16
CA GLU A 112 13.01 -9.03 -1.22
C GLU A 112 12.05 -8.21 -2.11
N SER A 113 12.47 -7.95 -3.35
CA SER A 113 11.67 -7.28 -4.37
C SER A 113 12.17 -7.62 -5.78
N PRO A 114 11.42 -7.28 -6.85
CA PRO A 114 11.87 -7.29 -8.24
C PRO A 114 13.27 -6.73 -8.53
N VAL A 115 13.71 -5.78 -7.71
CA VAL A 115 14.93 -5.00 -7.93
C VAL A 115 15.94 -5.13 -6.78
N GLY A 116 15.76 -6.14 -5.94
CA GLY A 116 16.53 -6.34 -4.71
C GLY A 116 16.02 -5.51 -3.53
N PRO A 117 16.71 -5.56 -2.38
CA PRO A 117 16.26 -4.89 -1.15
C PRO A 117 16.28 -3.36 -1.27
N TYR A 118 15.27 -2.68 -0.72
CA TYR A 118 15.24 -1.21 -0.64
C TYR A 118 14.25 -0.73 0.43
N LYS A 119 14.34 0.57 0.76
CA LYS A 119 13.42 1.26 1.66
C LYS A 119 12.48 2.16 0.88
N GLU A 120 11.24 2.22 1.31
CA GLU A 120 10.19 3.07 0.75
C GLU A 120 9.59 3.95 1.85
N TYR A 121 9.32 5.21 1.52
CA TYR A 121 8.61 6.13 2.38
C TYR A 121 7.52 6.84 1.60
N VAL A 122 6.30 6.80 2.10
CA VAL A 122 5.13 7.40 1.45
C VAL A 122 4.50 8.44 2.38
N THR A 123 4.36 9.65 1.88
CA THR A 123 3.49 10.66 2.51
C THR A 123 2.06 10.39 2.04
N MET A 124 1.19 10.01 2.97
CA MET A 124 -0.23 9.81 2.69
C MET A 124 -0.94 11.16 2.83
N GLY A 125 -1.44 11.67 1.71
CA GLY A 125 -1.98 13.03 1.65
C GLY A 125 -3.42 13.12 2.12
N ALA A 126 -4.25 12.12 1.79
CA ALA A 126 -5.67 12.15 2.08
C ALA A 126 -6.34 10.77 2.04
N ALA A 127 -7.45 10.67 2.78
CA ALA A 127 -8.46 9.65 2.55
C ALA A 127 -9.30 10.11 1.36
N VAL A 128 -9.59 9.18 0.46
CA VAL A 128 -10.24 9.47 -0.80
C VAL A 128 -11.41 8.53 -1.05
N PHE A 129 -12.31 8.97 -1.91
CA PHE A 129 -13.45 8.21 -2.38
C PHE A 129 -13.45 8.18 -3.90
N LYS A 130 -13.68 7.00 -4.46
CA LYS A 130 -13.89 6.82 -5.90
C LYS A 130 -14.84 5.64 -6.12
N ARG A 131 -15.94 5.88 -6.84
CA ARG A 131 -16.89 4.84 -7.29
C ARG A 131 -17.34 3.88 -6.18
N GLY A 132 -17.75 4.41 -5.03
CA GLY A 132 -18.20 3.59 -3.89
C GLY A 132 -17.07 3.01 -3.03
N ALA A 133 -15.82 3.10 -3.47
CA ALA A 133 -14.65 2.65 -2.73
C ALA A 133 -14.01 3.79 -1.93
N ILE A 134 -13.55 3.48 -0.72
CA ILE A 134 -12.74 4.39 0.09
C ILE A 134 -11.29 3.94 -0.02
N GLY A 135 -10.37 4.88 -0.23
CA GLY A 135 -8.96 4.58 -0.31
C GLY A 135 -8.09 5.61 0.40
N GLN A 136 -6.78 5.41 0.29
CA GLN A 136 -5.80 6.39 0.69
C GLN A 136 -4.92 6.80 -0.48
N TRP A 137 -4.76 8.11 -0.66
CA TRP A 137 -3.93 8.70 -1.69
C TRP A 137 -2.53 9.00 -1.14
N GLY A 138 -1.51 8.45 -1.80
CA GLY A 138 -0.11 8.75 -1.51
C GLY A 138 0.32 9.99 -2.29
N SER A 139 0.53 11.11 -1.60
CA SER A 139 0.88 12.38 -2.24
C SER A 139 2.33 12.43 -2.73
N LYS A 140 3.22 11.69 -2.05
CA LYS A 140 4.64 11.56 -2.42
C LYS A 140 5.11 10.15 -2.08
N LEU A 141 5.92 9.57 -2.96
CA LEU A 141 6.58 8.29 -2.73
C LEU A 141 8.08 8.44 -2.96
N PHE A 142 8.85 7.99 -1.99
CA PHE A 142 10.30 8.02 -2.01
C PHE A 142 10.85 6.61 -1.87
N VAL A 143 11.94 6.33 -2.58
CA VAL A 143 12.66 5.05 -2.52
C VAL A 143 14.16 5.29 -2.32
N SER A 144 14.83 4.31 -1.71
CA SER A 144 16.27 4.44 -1.38
C SER A 144 17.23 4.06 -2.50
N THR A 145 16.75 3.46 -3.60
CA THR A 145 17.61 2.97 -4.70
C THR A 145 17.10 3.43 -6.06
N GLN A 146 18.04 3.68 -7.00
CA GLN A 146 17.71 4.07 -8.37
C GLN A 146 16.92 2.99 -9.12
N PRO A 147 17.27 1.68 -9.03
CA PRO A 147 16.50 0.62 -9.68
C PRO A 147 15.03 0.59 -9.23
N ALA A 148 14.75 0.84 -7.94
CA ALA A 148 13.38 0.92 -7.44
C ALA A 148 12.61 2.12 -8.01
N GLU A 149 13.24 3.30 -8.11
CA GLU A 149 12.61 4.48 -8.71
C GLU A 149 12.24 4.21 -10.17
N ASP A 150 13.19 3.66 -10.91
CA ASP A 150 13.07 3.31 -12.32
C ASP A 150 11.91 2.34 -12.58
N VAL A 151 11.85 1.24 -11.81
CA VAL A 151 10.78 0.24 -11.96
C VAL A 151 9.43 0.80 -11.51
N CYS A 152 9.38 1.59 -10.43
CA CYS A 152 8.13 2.24 -10.02
C CYS A 152 7.54 3.13 -11.11
N ARG A 153 8.38 3.91 -11.80
CA ARG A 153 7.95 4.79 -12.89
C ARG A 153 7.62 4.02 -14.16
N LYS A 154 8.47 3.08 -14.58
CA LYS A 154 8.35 2.36 -15.86
C LYS A 154 7.23 1.31 -15.82
N THR A 155 7.16 0.52 -14.77
CA THR A 155 6.24 -0.63 -14.68
C THR A 155 4.88 -0.22 -14.17
N TRP A 156 4.83 0.62 -13.12
CA TRP A 156 3.57 0.99 -12.49
C TRP A 156 3.18 2.46 -12.68
N SER A 157 3.91 3.27 -13.44
CA SER A 157 3.58 4.71 -13.61
C SER A 157 3.43 5.47 -12.28
N VAL A 158 4.10 5.00 -11.22
CA VAL A 158 4.09 5.64 -9.90
C VAL A 158 5.13 6.76 -9.93
N PRO A 159 4.79 7.99 -9.49
CA PRO A 159 5.75 9.11 -9.44
C PRO A 159 6.70 8.97 -8.23
N ALA A 160 7.47 7.89 -8.21
CA ALA A 160 8.53 7.66 -7.23
C ALA A 160 9.65 8.68 -7.41
N ALA A 161 10.32 9.05 -6.32
CA ALA A 161 11.52 9.86 -6.34
C ALA A 161 12.62 9.23 -5.48
N LEU A 162 13.88 9.32 -5.92
CA LEU A 162 15.01 8.89 -5.12
C LEU A 162 15.18 9.77 -3.87
N ALA A 163 15.41 9.16 -2.71
CA ALA A 163 15.74 9.83 -1.46
C ALA A 163 16.83 9.06 -0.70
N ASN A 164 17.52 9.76 0.20
CA ASN A 164 18.34 9.11 1.21
C ASN A 164 17.42 8.72 2.39
N ILE A 165 17.18 7.42 2.56
CA ILE A 165 16.26 6.91 3.58
C ILE A 165 17.05 6.13 4.63
N ASP A 166 17.10 6.67 5.84
CA ASP A 166 17.70 6.03 7.00
C ASP A 166 16.61 5.56 7.96
N PHE A 167 16.61 4.28 8.26
CA PHE A 167 15.74 3.67 9.26
C PHE A 167 16.63 3.25 10.41
N GLY A 168 16.75 4.14 11.40
CA GLY A 168 17.62 3.97 12.54
C GLY A 168 17.13 2.84 13.43
N GLU A 169 17.99 1.84 13.63
CA GLU A 169 17.81 0.71 14.55
C GLU A 169 18.12 1.09 16.01
N ASP A 170 17.99 2.37 16.36
CA ASP A 170 18.34 2.86 17.69
C ASP A 170 17.47 2.23 18.79
N SER A 171 17.96 2.29 20.02
CA SER A 171 17.32 1.68 21.17
C SER A 171 16.10 2.46 21.67
N THR A 172 15.54 3.37 20.86
CA THR A 172 14.34 4.12 21.25
C THR A 172 13.14 3.17 21.30
N ASP A 173 12.27 3.36 22.29
CA ASP A 173 11.12 2.47 22.50
C ASP A 173 9.98 2.71 21.50
N SER A 174 9.99 3.85 20.80
CA SER A 174 8.91 4.27 19.92
C SER A 174 9.39 4.63 18.52
N LEU A 175 8.66 4.15 17.50
CA LEU A 175 8.84 4.56 16.12
C LEU A 175 8.44 6.03 15.92
N THR A 176 9.37 6.83 15.42
CA THR A 176 9.12 8.24 15.10
C THR A 176 9.82 8.65 13.82
N VAL A 177 9.23 9.63 13.13
CA VAL A 177 9.85 10.31 12.00
C VAL A 177 10.67 11.47 12.54
N GLN A 178 11.99 11.38 12.41
CA GLN A 178 12.97 12.37 12.83
C GLN A 178 13.15 13.46 11.76
N SER A 179 13.19 13.05 10.49
CA SER A 179 13.25 13.95 9.33
C SER A 179 12.24 13.49 8.29
N ALA A 180 11.25 14.33 8.01
CA ALA A 180 10.22 14.10 7.02
C ALA A 180 10.56 14.83 5.70
N PRO A 181 10.05 14.37 4.55
CA PRO A 181 10.21 15.10 3.30
C PRO A 181 9.67 16.52 3.40
N GLY A 182 10.41 17.47 2.83
CA GLY A 182 9.95 18.85 2.73
C GLY A 182 8.66 18.94 1.92
N ILE A 183 7.76 19.86 2.31
CA ILE A 183 6.50 20.09 1.59
C ILE A 183 6.79 20.59 0.16
N ARG A 184 7.85 21.40 -0.02
CA ARG A 184 8.16 22.11 -1.28
C ARG A 184 9.57 21.90 -1.83
N ALA A 185 10.38 21.03 -1.22
CA ALA A 185 11.81 20.98 -1.54
C ALA A 185 12.08 20.17 -2.84
N PRO A 186 12.78 20.74 -3.84
CA PRO A 186 13.24 20.04 -5.03
C PRO A 186 14.58 19.29 -4.82
N GLU A 187 15.17 19.38 -3.63
CA GLU A 187 16.46 18.75 -3.31
C GLU A 187 16.32 17.28 -2.91
N LYS A 188 17.45 16.56 -2.95
CA LYS A 188 17.57 15.17 -2.51
C LYS A 188 17.12 15.06 -1.05
N GLN A 189 15.99 14.41 -0.83
CA GLN A 189 15.37 14.32 0.49
C GLN A 189 16.19 13.41 1.41
N ASN A 190 16.43 13.86 2.64
CA ASN A 190 17.00 13.06 3.72
C ASN A 190 15.88 12.68 4.69
N ILE A 191 15.39 11.45 4.59
CA ILE A 191 14.30 10.92 5.40
C ILE A 191 14.92 10.05 6.48
N ARG A 192 14.56 10.31 7.74
CA ARG A 192 15.09 9.56 8.88
C ARG A 192 14.00 9.13 9.84
N LEU A 193 13.97 7.85 10.16
CA LEU A 193 13.13 7.26 11.19
C LEU A 193 14.00 6.73 12.33
N SER A 194 13.47 6.75 13.54
CA SER A 194 14.08 6.10 14.72
C SER A 194 13.21 4.95 15.22
N GLY A 195 13.78 4.05 16.01
CA GLY A 195 13.09 2.93 16.65
C GLY A 195 12.71 1.81 15.69
N TRP A 196 13.38 1.72 14.53
CA TRP A 196 13.04 0.77 13.48
C TRP A 196 13.17 -0.69 13.92
N LYS A 197 13.99 -0.97 14.94
CA LYS A 197 14.13 -2.31 15.53
C LYS A 197 12.79 -2.85 16.01
N ASN A 198 11.94 -1.95 16.50
CA ASN A 198 10.63 -2.30 17.04
C ASN A 198 9.61 -2.64 15.95
N ALA A 199 9.94 -2.40 14.67
CA ALA A 199 9.12 -2.83 13.54
C ALA A 199 9.25 -4.34 13.26
N ARG A 200 10.27 -5.02 13.81
CA ARG A 200 10.29 -6.50 13.86
C ARG A 200 9.48 -6.96 15.08
N ILE A 201 8.38 -7.65 14.80
CA ILE A 201 7.49 -8.21 15.81
C ILE A 201 7.94 -9.63 16.15
N LEU A 202 8.33 -10.38 15.11
CA LEU A 202 8.89 -11.71 15.21
C LEU A 202 10.41 -11.49 15.36
N GLY A 203 10.99 -11.91 16.48
CA GLY A 203 12.44 -11.73 16.72
C GLY A 203 13.31 -12.41 15.65
N GLU A 204 14.63 -12.27 15.76
CA GLU A 204 15.62 -12.69 14.74
C GLU A 204 15.67 -14.21 14.43
N ASN A 205 14.91 -15.05 15.14
CA ASN A 205 14.81 -16.49 14.88
C ASN A 205 13.44 -16.87 14.28
N PRO A 206 13.26 -16.78 12.95
CA PRO A 206 11.99 -17.02 12.28
C PRO A 206 11.75 -18.52 11.98
N THR A 207 12.16 -19.44 12.86
CA THR A 207 12.15 -20.88 12.52
C THR A 207 10.77 -21.54 12.42
N SER A 208 9.66 -20.84 12.69
CA SER A 208 8.32 -21.42 12.45
C SER A 208 7.14 -20.44 12.35
N SER A 209 7.34 -19.19 11.94
CA SER A 209 6.17 -18.32 11.73
C SER A 209 5.45 -18.73 10.44
N LYS A 210 4.48 -19.63 10.54
CA LYS A 210 3.53 -19.92 9.46
C LYS A 210 2.80 -18.61 9.16
N ARG A 211 2.95 -18.07 7.94
CA ARG A 211 2.07 -17.00 7.44
C ARG A 211 0.63 -17.48 7.61
N PHE A 212 -0.25 -16.61 8.11
CA PHE A 212 -1.66 -16.99 8.30
C PHE A 212 -2.21 -17.56 6.98
N PRO A 213 -2.73 -18.80 6.95
CA PRO A 213 -3.12 -19.50 5.73
C PRO A 213 -4.41 -18.96 5.08
N ALA A 214 -4.81 -17.73 5.41
CA ALA A 214 -5.98 -17.09 4.83
C ALA A 214 -5.58 -16.44 3.49
N GLN A 215 -6.33 -16.78 2.44
CA GLN A 215 -6.35 -16.10 1.15
C GLN A 215 -6.15 -14.59 1.38
N GLY A 216 -5.00 -14.06 0.96
CA GLY A 216 -4.60 -12.70 1.31
C GLY A 216 -5.68 -11.67 0.96
N LEU A 217 -5.75 -10.59 1.74
CA LEU A 217 -6.80 -9.57 1.58
C LEU A 217 -6.72 -9.00 0.17
N PRO A 218 -7.78 -9.13 -0.66
CA PRO A 218 -7.80 -8.54 -1.99
C PRO A 218 -7.96 -7.03 -1.85
N VAL A 219 -6.95 -6.28 -2.27
CA VAL A 219 -6.97 -4.82 -2.26
C VAL A 219 -6.83 -4.33 -3.68
N LEU A 220 -7.67 -3.38 -4.10
CA LEU A 220 -7.47 -2.71 -5.38
C LEU A 220 -6.42 -1.62 -5.20
N TRP A 221 -5.46 -1.57 -6.11
CA TRP A 221 -4.37 -0.62 -6.06
C TRP A 221 -4.28 0.12 -7.38
N THR A 222 -3.97 1.40 -7.28
CA THR A 222 -3.61 2.20 -8.45
C THR A 222 -2.32 2.94 -8.14
N PRO A 223 -1.57 3.38 -9.17
CA PRO A 223 -0.32 4.10 -8.97
C PRO A 223 -0.46 5.35 -8.07
N SER A 224 -1.61 6.02 -8.17
CA SER A 224 -1.95 7.21 -7.38
C SER A 224 -2.62 6.85 -6.04
N ILE A 225 -3.49 5.84 -6.00
CA ILE A 225 -4.24 5.43 -4.80
C ILE A 225 -3.64 4.13 -4.26
N LYS A 226 -2.88 4.26 -3.16
CA LYS A 226 -2.06 3.18 -2.59
C LYS A 226 -2.84 2.06 -1.94
N ALA A 227 -4.13 2.28 -1.67
CA ALA A 227 -5.06 1.21 -1.35
C ALA A 227 -6.48 1.72 -1.57
N LEU A 228 -7.29 1.00 -2.34
CA LEU A 228 -8.75 1.14 -2.43
C LEU A 228 -9.37 -0.05 -1.72
N TRP A 229 -10.14 0.24 -0.66
CA TRP A 229 -10.87 -0.73 0.12
C TRP A 229 -12.37 -0.61 -0.20
N THR A 230 -12.98 -1.73 -0.54
CA THR A 230 -14.42 -1.81 -0.82
C THR A 230 -15.08 -2.71 0.22
N PRO A 231 -15.59 -2.19 1.35
CA PRO A 231 -16.37 -3.05 2.23
C PRO A 231 -17.70 -3.45 1.58
N PHE A 232 -18.29 -2.61 0.71
CA PHE A 232 -19.54 -2.89 0.00
C PHE A 232 -19.61 -2.13 -1.32
N VAL A 233 -19.57 -2.82 -2.46
CA VAL A 233 -20.01 -2.26 -3.75
C VAL A 233 -21.42 -2.78 -4.03
N PRO A 234 -22.49 -1.99 -3.83
CA PRO A 234 -23.74 -2.26 -4.50
C PRO A 234 -23.55 -1.90 -5.98
N LEU A 235 -23.32 -2.89 -6.84
CA LEU A 235 -23.57 -2.75 -8.28
C LEU A 235 -25.09 -2.65 -8.48
N PRO A 236 -25.61 -1.71 -9.29
CA PRO A 236 -25.04 -1.27 -10.55
C PRO A 236 -24.61 0.21 -10.58
N LEU A 237 -23.44 0.46 -11.17
CA LEU A 237 -22.89 1.80 -11.41
C LEU A 237 -23.50 2.45 -12.65
N THR A 238 -23.87 3.73 -12.52
CA THR A 238 -24.31 4.59 -13.62
C THR A 238 -23.16 4.89 -14.58
N LYS A 239 -23.44 4.82 -15.89
CA LYS A 239 -22.51 4.87 -17.04
C LYS A 239 -21.70 6.17 -17.24
N SER A 240 -21.60 7.09 -16.28
CA SER A 240 -21.25 8.48 -16.59
C SER A 240 -19.82 8.94 -16.28
N ASP A 241 -18.88 8.07 -15.93
CA ASP A 241 -17.49 8.52 -15.68
C ASP A 241 -16.48 7.73 -16.50
N THR A 242 -15.99 8.33 -17.58
CA THR A 242 -15.07 7.72 -18.58
C THR A 242 -13.61 7.67 -18.13
N SER A 243 -13.28 8.18 -16.95
CA SER A 243 -11.91 8.21 -16.43
C SER A 243 -11.47 6.84 -15.85
N LYS A 244 -11.02 5.95 -16.73
CA LYS A 244 -10.39 4.67 -16.35
C LYS A 244 -9.09 4.95 -15.56
N LEU A 245 -8.99 4.42 -14.34
CA LEU A 245 -7.69 4.34 -13.65
C LEU A 245 -7.06 2.99 -13.92
N PRO A 246 -5.73 2.91 -14.11
CA PRO A 246 -5.02 1.65 -14.17
C PRO A 246 -5.16 0.94 -12.82
N LEU A 247 -5.84 -0.21 -12.81
CA LEU A 247 -6.10 -0.99 -11.60
C LEU A 247 -5.19 -2.21 -11.57
N HIS A 248 -4.59 -2.45 -10.42
CA HIS A 248 -3.92 -3.69 -10.08
C HIS A 248 -4.67 -4.32 -8.91
N ARG A 249 -4.68 -5.64 -8.89
CA ARG A 249 -5.09 -6.41 -7.72
C ARG A 249 -3.87 -6.63 -6.86
N LEU A 250 -4.01 -6.40 -5.57
CA LEU A 250 -3.02 -6.76 -4.56
C LEU A 250 -3.52 -7.96 -3.77
N ARG A 251 -2.59 -8.86 -3.47
CA ARG A 251 -2.74 -9.88 -2.44
C ARG A 251 -1.75 -9.55 -1.33
N LEU A 252 -2.28 -9.34 -0.13
CA LEU A 252 -1.51 -8.99 1.05
C LEU A 252 -1.59 -10.12 2.08
N SER A 253 -0.44 -10.53 2.62
CA SER A 253 -0.37 -11.38 3.81
C SER A 253 0.75 -10.94 4.73
N ALA A 254 0.71 -11.33 6.00
CA ALA A 254 1.74 -11.01 6.97
C ALA A 254 1.89 -12.14 7.98
N SER A 255 3.04 -12.20 8.63
CA SER A 255 3.26 -13.17 9.72
C SER A 255 2.91 -12.59 11.09
N ALA A 256 3.01 -11.27 11.25
CA ALA A 256 2.59 -10.59 12.46
C ALA A 256 2.08 -9.17 12.19
N ILE A 257 1.11 -8.74 13.00
CA ILE A 257 0.53 -7.39 12.99
C ILE A 257 0.47 -6.90 14.45
N ARG A 258 0.85 -5.64 14.69
CA ARG A 258 0.81 -5.03 16.03
C ARG A 258 0.35 -3.58 15.94
N LEU A 259 -0.58 -3.19 16.81
CA LEU A 259 -0.88 -1.78 17.07
C LEU A 259 0.08 -1.24 18.13
N THR A 260 0.64 -0.07 17.89
CA THR A 260 1.57 0.61 18.81
C THR A 260 1.10 2.02 19.12
N ILE A 261 1.52 2.55 20.26
CA ILE A 261 1.30 3.97 20.58
C ILE A 261 2.43 4.77 19.93
N CYS A 262 2.08 5.77 19.14
CA CYS A 262 3.06 6.63 18.46
C CYS A 262 3.15 7.99 19.13
N ALA A 263 4.28 8.28 19.78
CA ALA A 263 4.57 9.55 20.45
C ALA A 263 5.09 10.66 19.49
N GLN A 264 4.63 10.67 18.24
CA GLN A 264 5.05 11.65 17.25
C GLN A 264 4.54 13.06 17.66
N LYS A 265 5.39 14.08 17.55
CA LYS A 265 4.94 15.48 17.71
C LYS A 265 4.27 15.98 16.42
N PRO A 266 3.20 16.80 16.51
CA PRO A 266 2.62 17.45 15.34
C PRO A 266 3.65 18.29 14.58
N SER A 267 3.55 18.30 13.26
CA SER A 267 4.32 19.19 12.39
C SER A 267 3.60 19.40 11.06
N ASP A 268 3.94 20.46 10.32
CA ASP A 268 3.31 20.74 9.03
C ASP A 268 3.51 19.61 8.01
N GLY A 269 4.68 18.94 8.04
CA GLY A 269 4.99 17.84 7.13
C GLY A 269 4.36 16.50 7.51
N LEU A 270 3.96 16.32 8.77
CA LEU A 270 3.46 15.04 9.31
C LEU A 270 2.01 15.09 9.77
N GLY A 271 1.40 16.27 9.78
CA GLY A 271 0.05 16.50 10.29
C GLY A 271 -0.05 16.37 11.81
N ILE A 272 -1.30 16.30 12.29
CA ILE A 272 -1.60 16.02 13.69
C ILE A 272 -1.66 14.49 13.84
N PRO A 273 -0.73 13.87 14.57
CA PRO A 273 -0.68 12.43 14.70
C PRO A 273 -1.92 11.91 15.40
N ILE A 274 -2.46 10.81 14.88
CA ILE A 274 -3.32 9.93 15.67
C ILE A 274 -2.36 9.07 16.50
N PRO A 275 -2.57 8.91 17.82
CA PRO A 275 -1.59 8.32 18.74
C PRO A 275 -1.49 6.79 18.61
N ILE A 276 -1.77 6.24 17.43
CA ILE A 276 -1.73 4.81 17.13
C ILE A 276 -0.97 4.62 15.82
N GLY A 277 -0.10 3.62 15.77
CA GLY A 277 0.55 3.13 14.57
C GLY A 277 0.23 1.65 14.35
N LEU A 278 0.34 1.21 13.09
CA LEU A 278 0.21 -0.17 12.68
C LEU A 278 1.57 -0.68 12.22
N LEU A 279 2.04 -1.76 12.83
CA LEU A 279 3.21 -2.51 12.41
C LEU A 279 2.79 -3.81 11.76
N VAL A 280 3.46 -4.13 10.67
CA VAL A 280 3.27 -5.37 9.93
C VAL A 280 4.66 -5.95 9.66
N ASP A 281 4.89 -7.17 10.11
CA ASP A 281 6.19 -7.85 10.00
C ASP A 281 6.08 -9.12 9.15
N ASN A 282 7.14 -9.39 8.40
CA ASN A 282 7.20 -10.39 7.33
C ASN A 282 5.94 -10.29 6.44
N VAL A 283 5.67 -9.07 5.96
CA VAL A 283 4.62 -8.79 4.99
C VAL A 283 5.01 -9.40 3.65
N LEU A 284 4.05 -9.97 2.94
CA LEU A 284 4.13 -10.35 1.54
C LEU A 284 3.10 -9.52 0.77
N ILE A 285 3.59 -8.76 -0.21
CA ILE A 285 2.79 -7.95 -1.12
C ILE A 285 2.96 -8.52 -2.52
N GLU A 286 1.86 -8.94 -3.12
CA GLU A 286 1.85 -9.49 -4.48
C GLU A 286 0.97 -8.62 -5.36
N ILE A 287 1.48 -8.25 -6.54
CA ILE A 287 0.84 -7.29 -7.45
C ILE A 287 0.49 -7.98 -8.76
N SER A 288 -0.77 -7.90 -9.18
CA SER A 288 -1.20 -8.38 -10.49
C SER A 288 -0.76 -7.46 -11.61
N ARG A 289 -0.78 -7.97 -12.84
CA ARG A 289 -0.74 -7.11 -14.03
C ARG A 289 -1.91 -6.13 -14.02
N GLN A 290 -1.71 -4.98 -14.67
CA GLN A 290 -2.75 -3.97 -14.82
C GLN A 290 -3.95 -4.61 -15.52
N GLN A 291 -5.12 -4.50 -14.91
CA GLN A 291 -6.37 -4.89 -15.53
C GLN A 291 -6.99 -3.66 -16.20
N GLU A 292 -7.42 -3.81 -17.45
CA GLU A 292 -8.27 -2.83 -18.12
C GLU A 292 -9.75 -3.03 -17.73
N GLU A 293 -10.05 -3.36 -16.48
CA GLU A 293 -11.45 -3.52 -16.10
C GLU A 293 -12.14 -2.16 -15.93
N PRO A 294 -13.35 -2.01 -16.47
CA PRO A 294 -14.21 -0.89 -16.13
C PRO A 294 -14.72 -1.09 -14.70
N LEU A 295 -14.14 -0.36 -13.73
CA LEU A 295 -14.89 -0.06 -12.50
C LEU A 295 -16.12 0.81 -12.83
#